data_AF-A0A6N7G6P6-F1
#
_entry.id   AF-A0A6N7G6P6-F1
#
_cell.length_a   1.000
_cell.length_b   1.000
_cell.length_c   1.000
_cell.angle_alpha   90.00
_cell.angle_beta   90.00
_cell.angle_gamma   90.00
#
_symmetry.space_group_name_H-M   'P 1'
#
loop_
_entity.id
_entity.type
_entity.pdbx_description
1 polymer ?
#
loop_
_entity_poly.entity_id
_entity_poly.type
_entity_poly.pdbx_seq_one_letter_code
_entity_poly.pdbx_strand_id
1 'polypeptide(L)'
;MPRTRSSGRTTQRPAGTTHGSMSGSTCRAPPCPRTGTSDMEKSSWIAPSTAAMGLLAGPILTSWSERLARVNDRSAAGPRGGRVSAWGTGLVSVSTAILLALVAARHAESLALAAWVWLVLTGVVLAVIDIRHRRLPHRMTAAMAVGGFLLLGATAALEGRWDQFATALLAGAAVLAVATAVQLLFPGHTGGGDTMLYGALALYLGWFGLGDLVLGLLLATTLTALLALAVWIRQRSMSATLPAGPTLIAGTVLAIAYGNGFPW
;
A
#
# COMPACT_ATOMS: atom_id res chain seq x y z
N MET A 1 17.19 22.60 -85.82
CA MET A 1 16.82 21.80 -87.02
C MET A 1 18.11 21.22 -87.62
N PRO A 2 18.15 20.02 -88.25
CA PRO A 2 17.46 18.73 -88.05
C PRO A 2 18.46 17.54 -87.80
N ARG A 3 18.11 16.53 -86.98
CA ARG A 3 17.72 15.12 -87.34
C ARG A 3 18.57 14.35 -88.37
N THR A 4 19.11 13.17 -87.98
CA THR A 4 18.98 11.81 -88.60
C THR A 4 19.89 10.79 -87.83
N ARG A 5 19.36 9.72 -87.20
CA ARG A 5 19.01 8.33 -87.66
C ARG A 5 20.19 7.33 -87.79
N SER A 6 20.18 6.27 -86.97
CA SER A 6 20.27 4.82 -87.33
C SER A 6 20.38 4.02 -86.01
N SER A 7 19.49 3.11 -85.61
CA SER A 7 19.09 1.80 -86.13
C SER A 7 20.22 0.76 -86.18
N GLY A 8 20.43 0.04 -85.07
CA GLY A 8 21.13 -1.24 -85.00
C GLY A 8 20.20 -2.29 -84.40
N ARG A 9 19.89 -3.33 -85.18
CA ARG A 9 19.03 -4.47 -84.81
C ARG A 9 19.84 -5.74 -85.07
N THR A 10 20.10 -6.53 -84.03
CA THR A 10 20.63 -7.91 -84.05
C THR A 10 20.54 -8.37 -82.58
N THR A 11 20.04 -9.52 -82.13
CA THR A 11 19.71 -10.82 -82.74
C THR A 11 18.88 -11.63 -81.73
N GLN A 12 18.03 -12.54 -82.22
CA GLN A 12 17.31 -13.59 -81.47
C GLN A 12 18.28 -14.47 -80.64
N ARG A 13 17.94 -15.14 -79.52
CA ARG A 13 17.04 -16.32 -79.32
C ARG A 13 17.32 -16.88 -77.88
N PRO A 14 16.70 -17.97 -77.36
CA PRO A 14 15.30 -18.22 -76.96
C PRO A 14 15.12 -18.58 -75.45
N ALA A 15 13.85 -18.66 -75.03
CA ALA A 15 13.25 -19.59 -74.06
C ALA A 15 14.00 -19.95 -72.76
N GLY A 16 13.49 -19.46 -71.64
CA GLY A 16 13.77 -19.97 -70.29
C GLY A 16 12.58 -19.69 -69.38
N THR A 17 11.63 -20.63 -69.34
CA THR A 17 10.57 -20.72 -68.35
C THR A 17 11.21 -21.01 -66.99
N THR A 18 11.14 -20.07 -66.05
CA THR A 18 11.42 -20.35 -64.64
C THR A 18 10.34 -19.76 -63.76
N HIS A 19 9.57 -20.67 -63.17
CA HIS A 19 8.61 -20.45 -62.11
C HIS A 19 9.12 -19.47 -61.05
N GLY A 20 8.30 -18.46 -60.73
CA GLY A 20 8.43 -17.65 -59.53
C GLY A 20 8.20 -18.53 -58.30
N SER A 21 9.29 -19.00 -57.69
CA SER A 21 9.28 -19.53 -56.33
C SER A 21 9.20 -18.34 -55.36
N MET A 22 7.97 -18.01 -54.93
CA MET A 22 7.74 -17.20 -53.74
C MET A 22 8.36 -17.92 -52.54
N SER A 23 9.57 -17.50 -52.15
CA SER A 23 10.16 -17.86 -50.86
C SER A 23 9.35 -17.14 -49.79
N GLY A 24 8.38 -17.86 -49.21
CA GLY A 24 7.63 -17.42 -48.04
C GLY A 24 8.58 -17.29 -46.86
N SER A 25 8.99 -16.07 -46.55
CA SER A 25 9.55 -15.70 -45.26
C SER A 25 8.47 -15.94 -44.20
N THR A 26 8.51 -17.11 -43.57
CA THR A 26 7.71 -17.39 -42.39
C THR A 26 8.22 -16.49 -41.25
N CYS A 27 7.52 -15.38 -41.02
CA CYS A 27 7.61 -14.62 -39.77
C CYS A 27 7.30 -15.58 -38.62
N ARG A 28 8.34 -16.10 -37.99
CA ARG A 28 8.24 -16.93 -36.79
C ARG A 28 7.90 -15.98 -35.64
N ALA A 29 6.64 -15.98 -35.22
CA ALA A 29 6.18 -15.21 -34.06
C ALA A 29 7.07 -15.52 -32.83
N PRO A 30 7.34 -14.54 -31.94
CA PRO A 30 8.02 -14.83 -30.69
C PRO A 30 7.19 -15.84 -29.89
N PRO A 31 7.84 -16.82 -29.22
CA PRO A 31 7.11 -17.77 -28.39
C PRO A 31 6.30 -17.00 -27.34
N CYS A 32 4.98 -17.23 -27.30
CA CYS A 32 4.13 -16.73 -26.22
C CYS A 32 4.76 -17.14 -24.88
N PRO A 33 4.89 -16.23 -23.91
CA PRO A 33 5.33 -16.61 -22.58
C PRO A 33 4.34 -17.64 -22.04
N ARG A 34 4.81 -18.89 -21.93
CA ARG A 34 4.14 -19.94 -21.18
C ARG A 34 4.20 -19.49 -19.72
N THR A 35 3.18 -18.77 -19.26
CA THR A 35 2.95 -18.61 -17.83
C THR A 35 2.67 -20.01 -17.29
N GLY A 36 3.67 -20.57 -16.62
CA GLY A 36 3.61 -21.93 -16.08
C GLY A 36 2.48 -22.03 -15.08
N THR A 37 1.71 -23.10 -15.17
CA THR A 37 0.71 -23.48 -14.16
C THR A 37 1.30 -23.55 -12.74
N SER A 38 2.62 -23.69 -12.61
CA SER A 38 3.37 -23.65 -11.36
C SER A 38 3.40 -22.30 -10.64
N ASP A 39 3.33 -21.17 -11.37
CA ASP A 39 3.35 -19.83 -10.76
C ASP A 39 1.95 -19.45 -10.26
N MET A 40 0.90 -19.87 -10.97
CA MET A 40 -0.49 -19.77 -10.51
C MET A 40 -0.75 -20.62 -9.25
N GLU A 41 -0.15 -21.81 -9.15
CA GLU A 41 -0.31 -22.69 -8.00
C GLU A 41 0.34 -22.10 -6.73
N LYS A 42 1.53 -21.49 -6.84
CA LYS A 42 2.20 -20.82 -5.71
C LYS A 42 1.44 -19.58 -5.21
N SER A 43 0.88 -18.78 -6.13
CA SER A 43 0.10 -17.59 -5.79
C SER A 43 -1.19 -17.91 -5.01
N SER A 44 -1.80 -19.07 -5.31
CA SER A 44 -3.10 -19.46 -4.76
C SER A 44 -3.12 -19.69 -3.24
N TRP A 45 -1.99 -20.08 -2.64
CA TRP A 45 -1.90 -20.35 -1.20
C TRP A 45 -1.48 -19.14 -0.37
N ILE A 46 -0.92 -18.10 -0.97
CA ILE A 46 -0.38 -16.94 -0.24
C ILE A 46 -1.52 -16.16 0.43
N ALA A 47 -2.56 -15.79 -0.33
CA ALA A 47 -3.70 -15.05 0.21
C ALA A 47 -4.42 -15.77 1.38
N PRO A 48 -4.81 -17.06 1.28
CA PRO A 48 -5.45 -17.76 2.39
C PRO A 48 -4.50 -18.00 3.57
N SER A 49 -3.21 -18.25 3.34
CA SER A 49 -2.23 -18.42 4.42
C SER A 49 -2.02 -17.12 5.21
N THR A 50 -1.96 -15.98 4.52
CA THR A 50 -1.82 -14.66 5.16
C THR A 50 -3.09 -14.29 5.94
N ALA A 51 -4.27 -14.63 5.42
CA ALA A 51 -5.54 -14.45 6.11
C ALA A 51 -5.65 -15.31 7.38
N ALA A 52 -5.24 -16.58 7.31
CA ALA A 52 -5.18 -17.48 8.46
C ALA A 52 -4.20 -16.96 9.53
N MET A 53 -3.05 -16.42 9.10
CA MET A 53 -2.10 -15.77 9.99
C MET A 53 -2.72 -14.55 10.70
N GLY A 54 -3.58 -13.79 10.02
CA GLY A 54 -4.36 -12.70 10.61
C GLY A 54 -5.35 -13.14 11.69
N LEU A 55 -6.06 -14.25 11.47
CA LEU A 55 -6.97 -14.82 12.47
C LEU A 55 -6.24 -15.26 13.74
N LEU A 56 -5.06 -15.87 13.58
CA LEU A 56 -4.20 -16.33 14.67
C LEU A 56 -3.44 -15.18 15.35
N ALA A 57 -3.14 -14.10 14.62
CA ALA A 57 -2.47 -12.93 15.16
C ALA A 57 -3.36 -12.14 16.11
N GLY A 58 -4.70 -12.17 15.96
CA GLY A 58 -5.61 -11.35 16.76
C GLY A 58 -5.43 -11.46 18.29
N PRO A 59 -5.42 -12.66 18.91
CA PRO A 59 -5.12 -12.82 20.34
C PRO A 59 -3.73 -12.32 20.74
N ILE A 60 -2.75 -12.48 19.84
CA ILE A 60 -1.38 -12.00 20.08
C ILE A 60 -1.37 -10.47 20.05
N LEU A 61 -1.99 -9.84 19.04
CA LEU A 61 -2.09 -8.40 18.88
C LEU A 61 -2.87 -7.74 20.03
N THR A 62 -3.96 -8.36 20.50
CA THR A 62 -4.66 -7.88 21.70
C THR A 62 -3.78 -7.99 22.94
N SER A 63 -3.09 -9.11 23.14
CA SER A 63 -2.14 -9.26 24.26
C SER A 63 -0.96 -8.27 24.18
N TRP A 64 -0.49 -7.96 22.98
CA TRP A 64 0.59 -7.01 22.71
C TRP A 64 0.15 -5.58 22.97
N SER A 65 -1.04 -5.20 22.47
CA SER A 65 -1.64 -3.88 22.75
C SER A 65 -1.84 -3.66 24.24
N GLU A 66 -2.30 -4.67 24.98
CA GLU A 66 -2.43 -4.59 26.44
C GLU A 66 -1.07 -4.46 27.15
N ARG A 67 -0.03 -5.18 26.69
CA ARG A 67 1.33 -5.05 27.25
C ARG A 67 1.89 -3.64 27.02
N LEU A 68 1.76 -3.11 25.80
CA LEU A 68 2.24 -1.79 25.44
C LEU A 68 1.48 -0.68 26.16
N ALA A 69 0.16 -0.81 26.29
CA ALA A 69 -0.66 0.09 27.10
C ALA A 69 -0.18 0.12 28.55
N ARG A 70 0.06 -1.05 29.18
CA ARG A 70 0.59 -1.13 30.55
C ARG A 70 1.96 -0.47 30.74
N VAL A 71 2.85 -0.58 29.75
CA VAL A 71 4.17 0.06 29.80
C VAL A 71 4.05 1.58 29.69
N ASN A 72 3.11 2.07 28.87
CA ASN A 72 2.89 3.51 28.66
C ASN A 72 2.11 4.17 29.82
N ASP A 73 1.20 3.42 30.47
CA ASP A 73 0.40 3.87 31.63
C ASP A 73 1.22 4.03 32.91
N ARG A 74 2.43 3.46 33.02
CA ARG A 74 3.33 3.71 34.17
C ARG A 74 3.67 5.20 34.35
N SER A 75 3.49 6.00 33.29
CA SER A 75 3.69 7.46 33.32
C SER A 75 2.42 8.24 33.72
N ALA A 76 1.25 7.61 33.81
CA ALA A 76 -0.03 8.25 34.10
C ALA A 76 -0.80 7.47 35.18
N ALA A 77 -0.75 7.95 36.43
CA ALA A 77 -1.52 7.39 37.54
C ALA A 77 -3.03 7.46 37.27
N GLY A 78 -3.65 6.35 36.86
CA GLY A 78 -5.10 6.25 36.70
C GLY A 78 -5.60 4.82 36.41
N PRO A 79 -6.57 4.28 37.16
CA PRO A 79 -7.02 2.90 37.00
C PRO A 79 -8.10 2.78 35.91
N ARG A 80 -7.75 2.51 34.64
CA ARG A 80 -8.72 2.20 33.57
C ARG A 80 -8.28 1.14 32.54
N GLY A 81 -7.38 0.22 32.90
CA GLY A 81 -6.94 -0.87 32.02
C GLY A 81 -7.80 -2.15 32.10
N GLY A 82 -9.07 -2.10 31.69
CA GLY A 82 -9.89 -3.31 31.58
C GLY A 82 -9.43 -4.21 30.42
N ARG A 83 -9.37 -5.54 30.61
CA ARG A 83 -9.03 -6.51 29.56
C ARG A 83 -9.89 -6.33 28.30
N VAL A 84 -9.34 -6.64 27.13
CA VAL A 84 -10.12 -6.71 25.89
C VAL A 84 -11.20 -7.78 26.02
N SER A 85 -12.47 -7.43 25.76
CA SER A 85 -13.55 -8.42 25.78
C SER A 85 -13.33 -9.46 24.68
N ALA A 86 -13.86 -10.67 24.86
CA ALA A 86 -13.78 -11.72 23.85
C ALA A 86 -14.34 -11.26 22.48
N TRP A 87 -15.43 -10.49 22.50
CA TRP A 87 -16.03 -9.85 21.32
C TRP A 87 -15.10 -8.84 20.66
N GLY A 88 -14.42 -7.99 21.45
CA GLY A 88 -13.43 -7.05 20.93
C GLY A 88 -12.23 -7.77 20.30
N THR A 89 -11.81 -8.90 20.89
CA THR A 89 -10.74 -9.73 20.32
C THR A 89 -11.17 -10.37 19.01
N GLY A 90 -12.40 -10.90 18.94
CA GLY A 90 -12.95 -11.45 17.71
C GLY A 90 -13.04 -10.42 16.58
N LEU A 91 -13.50 -9.20 16.89
CA LEU A 91 -13.56 -8.12 15.89
C LEU A 91 -12.17 -7.73 15.39
N VAL A 92 -11.17 -7.67 16.27
CA VAL A 92 -9.77 -7.42 15.90
C VAL A 92 -9.19 -8.54 15.04
N SER A 93 -9.44 -9.81 15.39
CA SER A 93 -9.00 -10.94 14.57
C SER A 93 -9.60 -10.89 13.16
N VAL A 94 -10.91 -10.64 13.05
CA VAL A 94 -11.62 -10.60 11.77
C VAL A 94 -11.16 -9.42 10.93
N SER A 95 -11.04 -8.21 11.51
CA SER A 95 -10.57 -7.04 10.77
C SER A 95 -9.13 -7.21 10.30
N THR A 96 -8.24 -7.75 11.14
CA THR A 96 -6.85 -8.03 10.76
C THR A 96 -6.78 -9.05 9.62
N ALA A 97 -7.57 -10.12 9.71
CA ALA A 97 -7.62 -11.15 8.66
C ALA A 97 -8.11 -10.58 7.33
N ILE A 98 -9.16 -9.74 7.34
CA ILE A 98 -9.68 -9.08 6.14
C ILE A 98 -8.63 -8.15 5.52
N LEU A 99 -7.96 -7.31 6.33
CA LEU A 99 -6.95 -6.37 5.84
C LEU A 99 -5.74 -7.10 5.25
N LEU A 100 -5.25 -8.15 5.93
CA LEU A 100 -4.15 -8.97 5.42
C LEU A 100 -4.52 -9.72 4.15
N ALA A 101 -5.73 -10.29 4.09
CA ALA A 101 -6.24 -10.96 2.89
C ALA A 101 -6.32 -9.99 1.70
N LEU A 102 -6.82 -8.76 1.93
CA LEU A 102 -6.97 -7.76 0.89
C LEU A 102 -5.62 -7.33 0.30
N VAL A 103 -4.64 -7.08 1.17
CA VAL A 103 -3.28 -6.71 0.77
C VAL A 103 -2.58 -7.87 0.05
N ALA A 104 -2.67 -9.08 0.62
CA ALA A 104 -2.05 -10.27 0.03
C ALA A 104 -2.66 -10.59 -1.34
N ALA A 105 -3.97 -10.47 -1.51
CA ALA A 105 -4.63 -10.72 -2.80
C ALA A 105 -4.17 -9.76 -3.92
N ARG A 106 -3.67 -8.57 -3.56
CA ARG A 106 -3.22 -7.55 -4.52
C ARG A 106 -1.72 -7.55 -4.76
N HIS A 107 -0.94 -7.91 -3.74
CA HIS A 107 0.52 -7.75 -3.73
C HIS A 107 1.25 -9.05 -3.39
N ALA A 108 0.63 -10.23 -3.59
CA ALA A 108 1.20 -11.55 -3.26
C ALA A 108 2.60 -11.78 -3.83
N GLU A 109 2.84 -11.31 -5.06
CA GLU A 109 4.10 -11.53 -5.79
C GLU A 109 5.18 -10.48 -5.47
N SER A 110 4.86 -9.44 -4.68
CA SER A 110 5.80 -8.36 -4.39
C SER A 110 6.63 -8.66 -3.14
N LEU A 111 7.96 -8.44 -3.18
CA LEU A 111 8.78 -8.46 -1.97
C LEU A 111 8.34 -7.39 -0.96
N ALA A 112 7.65 -6.33 -1.40
CA ALA A 112 7.06 -5.32 -0.52
C ALA A 112 5.92 -5.85 0.35
N LEU A 113 5.41 -7.07 0.11
CA LEU A 113 4.35 -7.69 0.92
C LEU A 113 4.68 -7.67 2.42
N ALA A 114 5.94 -7.92 2.79
CA ALA A 114 6.37 -7.88 4.18
C ALA A 114 6.15 -6.50 4.82
N ALA A 115 6.39 -5.41 4.08
CA ALA A 115 6.14 -4.05 4.52
C ALA A 115 4.65 -3.78 4.75
N TRP A 116 3.79 -4.31 3.87
CA TRP A 116 2.33 -4.16 4.01
C TRP A 116 1.76 -4.99 5.16
N VAL A 117 2.25 -6.20 5.36
CA VAL A 117 1.89 -7.03 6.53
C VAL A 117 2.28 -6.31 7.81
N TRP A 118 3.49 -5.74 7.87
CA TRP A 118 3.94 -4.94 9.01
C TRP A 118 3.00 -3.76 9.27
N LEU A 119 2.68 -2.97 8.24
CA LEU A 119 1.73 -1.85 8.31
C LEU A 119 0.39 -2.27 8.92
N VAL A 120 -0.21 -3.37 8.44
CA VAL A 120 -1.50 -3.86 8.94
C VAL A 120 -1.39 -4.28 10.40
N LEU A 121 -0.38 -5.07 10.77
CA LEU A 121 -0.20 -5.55 12.14
C LEU A 121 0.02 -4.41 13.13
N THR A 122 0.95 -3.49 12.83
CA THR A 122 1.21 -2.35 13.70
C THR A 122 0.03 -1.39 13.72
N GLY A 123 -0.62 -1.17 12.57
CA GLY A 123 -1.79 -0.31 12.46
C GLY A 123 -2.94 -0.80 13.33
N VAL A 124 -3.28 -2.09 13.29
CA VAL A 124 -4.32 -2.67 14.14
C VAL A 124 -4.00 -2.46 15.62
N VAL A 125 -2.74 -2.67 16.04
CA VAL A 125 -2.33 -2.42 17.44
C VAL A 125 -2.49 -0.94 17.81
N LEU A 126 -2.06 -0.02 16.93
CA LEU A 126 -2.28 1.42 17.13
C LEU A 126 -3.77 1.74 17.27
N ALA A 127 -4.61 1.21 16.40
CA ALA A 127 -6.06 1.43 16.40
C ALA A 127 -6.70 0.96 17.70
N VAL A 128 -6.32 -0.22 18.21
CA VAL A 128 -6.83 -0.73 19.50
C VAL A 128 -6.40 0.15 20.67
N ILE A 129 -5.15 0.64 20.66
CA ILE A 129 -4.65 1.54 21.72
C ILE A 129 -5.35 2.90 21.64
N ASP A 130 -5.50 3.45 20.44
CA ASP A 130 -6.12 4.75 20.18
C ASP A 130 -7.58 4.78 20.67
N ILE A 131 -8.37 3.75 20.33
CA ILE A 131 -9.77 3.62 20.78
C ILE A 131 -9.87 3.60 22.31
N ARG A 132 -8.92 2.96 23.00
CA ARG A 132 -8.99 2.74 24.46
C ARG A 132 -8.46 3.91 25.28
N HIS A 133 -7.31 4.45 24.88
CA HIS A 133 -6.56 5.40 25.71
C HIS A 133 -6.66 6.83 25.18
N ARG A 134 -7.25 7.04 23.98
CA ARG A 134 -7.32 8.32 23.26
C ARG A 134 -5.98 9.06 23.24
N ARG A 135 -4.89 8.30 23.21
CA ARG A 135 -3.51 8.77 23.23
C ARG A 135 -2.71 7.86 22.32
N LEU A 136 -2.21 8.41 21.21
CA LEU A 136 -1.32 7.68 20.33
C LEU A 136 0.06 7.50 21.00
N PRO A 137 0.51 6.27 21.26
CA PRO A 137 1.86 6.03 21.76
C PRO A 137 2.87 6.30 20.66
N HIS A 138 3.57 7.43 20.75
CA HIS A 138 4.56 7.89 19.76
C HIS A 138 5.61 6.81 19.40
N ARG A 139 5.98 5.97 20.38
CA ARG A 139 6.93 4.86 20.20
C ARG A 139 6.43 3.79 19.22
N MET A 140 5.12 3.53 19.19
CA MET A 140 4.56 2.52 18.31
C MET A 140 4.42 3.05 16.89
N THR A 141 4.05 4.32 16.72
CA THR A 141 4.08 4.99 15.40
C THR A 141 5.49 5.02 14.83
N ALA A 142 6.50 5.29 15.68
CA ALA A 142 7.91 5.19 15.29
C ALA A 142 8.29 3.76 14.86
N ALA A 143 7.87 2.73 15.61
CA ALA A 143 8.12 1.34 15.24
C ALA A 143 7.47 0.95 13.90
N MET A 144 6.27 1.47 13.61
CA MET A 144 5.63 1.32 12.31
C MET A 144 6.49 1.94 11.21
N ALA A 145 6.87 3.22 11.35
CA ALA A 145 7.68 3.94 10.37
C ALA A 145 9.05 3.29 10.13
N VAL A 146 9.77 2.93 11.20
CA VAL A 146 11.10 2.30 11.11
C VAL A 146 11.00 0.92 10.47
N GLY A 147 10.02 0.10 10.85
CA GLY A 147 9.82 -1.21 10.21
C GLY A 147 9.47 -1.07 8.73
N GLY A 148 8.61 -0.11 8.37
CA GLY A 148 8.31 0.22 6.98
C GLY A 148 9.56 0.65 6.19
N PHE A 149 10.36 1.56 6.75
CA PHE A 149 11.61 2.01 6.15
C PHE A 149 12.58 0.85 5.88
N LEU A 150 12.79 -0.01 6.87
CA LEU A 150 13.71 -1.15 6.75
C LEU A 150 13.21 -2.18 5.73
N LEU A 151 11.91 -2.50 5.75
CA LEU A 151 11.32 -3.48 4.84
C LEU A 151 11.28 -2.98 3.40
N LEU A 152 10.85 -1.74 3.17
CA LEU A 152 10.87 -1.12 1.84
C LEU A 152 12.30 -0.91 1.33
N GLY A 153 13.23 -0.54 2.21
CA GLY A 153 14.64 -0.40 1.87
C GLY A 153 15.29 -1.74 1.50
N ALA A 154 14.95 -2.82 2.20
CA ALA A 154 15.36 -4.17 1.84
C ALA A 154 14.79 -4.59 0.48
N THR A 155 13.50 -4.32 0.23
CA THR A 155 12.88 -4.55 -1.08
C THR A 155 13.58 -3.77 -2.18
N ALA A 156 13.90 -2.50 -1.96
CA ALA A 156 14.62 -1.67 -2.91
C ALA A 156 16.04 -2.19 -3.18
N ALA A 157 16.74 -2.67 -2.16
CA ALA A 157 18.06 -3.27 -2.30
C ALA A 157 18.05 -4.57 -3.11
N LEU A 158 16.99 -5.38 -2.97
CA LEU A 158 16.85 -6.67 -3.65
C LEU A 158 16.31 -6.53 -5.09
N GLU A 159 15.36 -5.62 -5.31
CA GLU A 159 14.71 -5.41 -6.63
C GLU A 159 15.33 -4.25 -7.44
N GLY A 160 16.26 -3.49 -6.87
CA GLY A 160 16.90 -2.32 -7.51
C GLY A 160 16.02 -1.06 -7.59
N ARG A 161 14.91 -1.00 -6.84
CA ARG A 161 13.88 0.06 -6.89
C ARG A 161 14.20 1.25 -5.97
N TRP A 162 15.41 1.78 -6.06
CA TRP A 162 15.88 2.88 -5.21
C TRP A 162 15.17 4.21 -5.47
N ASP A 163 14.72 4.42 -6.71
CA ASP A 163 13.88 5.55 -7.13
C ASP A 163 12.55 5.60 -6.37
N GLN A 164 11.90 4.45 -6.24
CA GLN A 164 10.63 4.32 -5.52
C GLN A 164 10.83 4.45 -4.01
N PHE A 165 11.92 3.90 -3.49
CA PHE A 165 12.30 4.10 -2.10
C PHE A 165 12.58 5.57 -1.77
N ALA A 166 13.29 6.28 -2.65
CA ALA A 166 13.54 7.71 -2.48
C ALA A 166 12.22 8.51 -2.52
N THR A 167 11.32 8.16 -3.44
CA THR A 167 9.98 8.79 -3.53
C THR A 167 9.16 8.55 -2.27
N ALA A 168 9.16 7.32 -1.74
CA ALA A 168 8.55 6.98 -0.46
C ALA A 168 9.11 7.84 0.69
N LEU A 169 10.44 7.97 0.76
CA LEU A 169 11.09 8.72 1.82
C LEU A 169 10.78 10.22 1.73
N LEU A 170 10.79 10.79 0.53
CA LEU A 170 10.43 12.17 0.27
C LEU A 170 8.96 12.44 0.59
N ALA A 171 8.06 11.54 0.19
CA ALA A 171 6.64 11.63 0.51
C ALA A 171 6.41 11.61 2.03
N GLY A 172 7.02 10.65 2.74
CA GLY A 172 6.95 10.55 4.19
C GLY A 172 7.46 11.82 4.89
N ALA A 173 8.62 12.33 4.46
CA ALA A 173 9.21 13.54 5.01
C ALA A 173 8.37 14.79 4.73
N ALA A 174 7.87 14.94 3.50
CA ALA A 174 7.05 16.08 3.09
C ALA A 174 5.73 16.12 3.88
N VAL A 175 5.02 14.99 3.96
CA VAL A 175 3.76 14.92 4.73
C VAL A 175 4.01 15.16 6.22
N LEU A 176 5.09 14.59 6.78
CA LEU A 176 5.45 14.84 8.17
C LEU A 176 5.75 16.32 8.42
N ALA A 177 6.48 16.98 7.52
CA ALA A 177 6.80 18.40 7.62
C ALA A 177 5.53 19.26 7.57
N VAL A 178 4.63 18.99 6.62
CA VAL A 178 3.34 19.69 6.50
C VAL A 178 2.48 19.46 7.74
N ALA A 179 2.33 18.22 8.19
CA ALA A 179 1.53 17.90 9.38
C ALA A 179 2.12 18.56 10.64
N THR A 180 3.45 18.59 10.76
CA THR A 180 4.15 19.28 11.87
C THR A 180 3.93 20.78 11.80
N ALA A 181 4.01 21.39 10.61
CA ALA A 181 3.73 22.82 10.43
C ALA A 181 2.28 23.16 10.83
N VAL A 182 1.30 22.34 10.44
CA VAL A 182 -0.10 22.50 10.86
C VAL A 182 -0.23 22.38 12.37
N GLN A 183 0.44 21.41 13.00
CA GLN A 183 0.41 21.25 14.45
C GLN A 183 1.04 22.45 15.19
N LEU A 184 2.12 23.03 14.65
CA LEU A 184 2.77 24.21 15.22
C LEU A 184 1.89 25.47 15.08
N LEU A 185 1.17 25.60 13.96
CA LEU A 185 0.25 26.71 13.72
C LEU A 185 -1.06 26.57 14.52
N PHE A 186 -1.55 25.35 14.69
CA PHE A 186 -2.81 25.02 15.37
C PHE A 186 -2.60 23.95 16.46
N PRO A 187 -1.94 24.30 17.58
CA PRO A 187 -1.57 23.33 18.62
C PRO A 187 -2.75 22.65 19.31
N GLY A 188 -3.97 23.16 19.14
CA GLY A 188 -5.21 22.56 19.65
C GLY A 188 -5.96 21.65 18.66
N HIS A 189 -5.54 21.57 17.39
CA HIS A 189 -6.26 20.84 16.34
C HIS A 189 -5.93 19.34 16.30
N THR A 190 -4.66 18.98 16.54
CA THR A 190 -4.18 17.60 16.33
C THR A 190 -3.22 17.21 17.45
N GLY A 191 -3.45 16.05 18.08
CA GLY A 191 -2.49 15.50 19.02
C GLY A 191 -1.22 15.10 18.26
N GLY A 192 -0.03 15.42 18.78
CA GLY A 192 1.23 15.16 18.06
C GLY A 192 1.50 13.71 17.66
N GLY A 193 0.72 12.76 18.18
CA GLY A 193 0.72 11.37 17.71
C GLY A 193 0.20 11.21 16.28
N ASP A 194 -0.84 11.95 15.90
CA ASP A 194 -1.48 11.85 14.58
C ASP A 194 -0.56 12.39 13.48
N THR A 195 0.17 13.47 13.77
CA THR A 195 1.21 14.05 12.90
C THR A 195 2.22 13.00 12.43
N MET A 196 2.74 12.21 13.38
CA MET A 196 3.70 11.16 13.07
C MET A 196 3.04 10.01 12.30
N LEU A 197 1.76 9.73 12.56
CA LEU A 197 1.02 8.69 11.86
C LEU A 197 0.86 9.06 10.38
N TYR A 198 0.51 10.31 10.06
CA TYR A 198 0.44 10.79 8.67
C TYR A 198 1.77 10.61 7.94
N GLY A 199 2.89 11.00 8.56
CA GLY A 199 4.22 10.80 7.98
C GLY A 199 4.56 9.32 7.75
N ALA A 200 4.22 8.46 8.70
CA ALA A 200 4.44 7.03 8.59
C ALA A 200 3.58 6.41 7.47
N LEU A 201 2.29 6.75 7.37
CA LEU A 201 1.41 6.27 6.29
C LEU A 201 1.85 6.81 4.91
N ALA A 202 2.35 8.03 4.84
CA ALA A 202 2.89 8.63 3.62
C ALA A 202 4.14 7.92 3.11
N LEU A 203 4.99 7.38 3.99
CA LEU A 203 6.12 6.53 3.60
C LEU A 203 5.65 5.30 2.81
N TYR A 204 4.58 4.65 3.30
CA TYR A 204 4.00 3.48 2.64
C TYR A 204 3.33 3.82 1.31
N LEU A 205 2.53 4.89 1.28
CA LEU A 205 1.82 5.29 0.06
C LEU A 205 2.78 5.85 -1.01
N GLY A 206 3.80 6.59 -0.59
CA GLY A 206 4.79 7.17 -1.50
C GLY A 206 5.62 6.14 -2.27
N TRP A 207 5.62 4.87 -1.84
CA TRP A 207 6.20 3.77 -2.61
C TRP A 207 5.50 3.54 -3.95
N PHE A 208 4.18 3.78 -4.01
CA PHE A 208 3.39 3.67 -5.24
C PHE A 208 3.42 4.96 -6.06
N GLY A 209 3.75 6.09 -5.42
CA GLY A 209 3.94 7.39 -6.05
C GLY A 209 3.05 8.48 -5.44
N LEU A 210 3.14 9.69 -6.01
CA LEU A 210 2.41 10.86 -5.50
C LEU A 210 0.90 10.74 -5.67
N GLY A 211 0.46 10.04 -6.71
CA GLY A 211 -0.94 9.80 -6.97
C GLY A 211 -1.65 9.02 -5.86
N ASP A 212 -1.10 7.86 -5.55
CA ASP A 212 -1.57 6.99 -4.47
C ASP A 212 -1.41 7.63 -3.10
N LEU A 213 -0.36 8.44 -2.91
CA LEU A 213 -0.19 9.26 -1.72
C LEU A 213 -1.39 10.19 -1.53
N VAL A 214 -1.73 11.00 -2.53
CA VAL A 214 -2.85 11.94 -2.44
C VAL A 214 -4.17 11.20 -2.26
N LEU A 215 -4.42 10.17 -3.08
CA LEU A 215 -5.65 9.37 -2.99
C LEU A 215 -5.79 8.69 -1.62
N GLY A 216 -4.70 8.13 -1.10
CA GLY A 216 -4.68 7.46 0.19
C GLY A 216 -4.89 8.40 1.35
N LEU A 217 -4.23 9.57 1.37
CA LEU A 217 -4.51 10.59 2.37
C LEU A 217 -5.94 11.11 2.28
N LEU A 218 -6.47 11.30 1.07
CA LEU A 218 -7.84 11.77 0.87
C LEU A 218 -8.87 10.74 1.35
N LEU A 219 -8.68 9.45 1.06
CA LEU A 219 -9.54 8.37 1.55
C LEU A 219 -9.48 8.26 3.08
N ALA A 220 -8.27 8.28 3.64
CA ALA A 220 -8.03 8.22 5.08
C ALA A 220 -8.71 9.38 5.83
N THR A 221 -8.54 10.61 5.34
CA THR A 221 -9.15 11.81 5.94
C THR A 221 -10.67 11.84 5.74
N THR A 222 -11.17 11.41 4.57
CA THR A 222 -12.60 11.34 4.27
C THR A 222 -13.31 10.32 5.17
N LEU A 223 -12.73 9.12 5.36
CA LEU A 223 -13.26 8.13 6.29
C LEU A 223 -13.31 8.67 7.73
N THR A 224 -12.27 9.39 8.13
CA THR A 224 -12.21 10.04 9.44
C THR A 224 -13.31 11.10 9.58
N ALA A 225 -13.52 11.93 8.56
CA ALA A 225 -14.57 12.95 8.53
C ALA A 225 -15.97 12.34 8.55
N LEU A 226 -16.21 11.26 7.80
CA LEU A 226 -17.49 10.54 7.80
C LEU A 226 -17.80 9.92 9.17
N LEU A 227 -16.79 9.33 9.83
CA LEU A 227 -16.96 8.80 11.18
C LEU A 227 -17.27 9.92 12.18
N ALA A 228 -16.56 11.06 12.09
CA ALA A 228 -16.83 12.24 12.89
C ALA A 228 -18.25 12.76 12.69
N LEU A 229 -18.72 12.82 11.44
CA LEU A 229 -20.07 13.24 11.10
C LEU A 229 -21.12 12.27 11.64
N ALA A 230 -20.95 10.96 11.46
CA ALA A 230 -21.89 9.95 11.95
C ALA A 230 -22.05 10.00 13.48
N VAL A 231 -20.95 10.22 14.19
CA VAL A 231 -20.96 10.38 15.65
C VAL A 231 -21.61 11.69 16.05
N TRP A 232 -21.34 12.78 15.34
CA TRP A 232 -22.00 14.06 15.58
C TRP A 232 -23.52 13.96 15.37
N ILE A 233 -23.97 13.28 14.32
CA ILE A 233 -25.40 13.04 14.07
C ILE A 233 -26.02 12.24 15.23
N ARG A 234 -25.32 11.22 15.74
CA ARG A 234 -25.81 10.34 16.80
C ARG A 234 -25.80 10.98 18.19
N GLN A 235 -24.77 11.76 18.51
CA GLN A 235 -24.53 12.28 19.86
C GLN A 235 -24.86 13.76 20.01
N ARG A 236 -25.05 14.49 18.88
CA ARG A 236 -25.31 15.94 18.83
C ARG A 236 -24.32 16.78 19.64
N SER A 237 -23.11 16.28 19.84
CA SER A 237 -22.08 16.92 20.64
C SER A 237 -20.79 17.03 19.83
N MET A 238 -20.24 18.24 19.76
CA MET A 238 -18.94 18.53 19.13
C MET A 238 -17.76 18.08 20.02
N SER A 239 -18.03 17.63 21.25
CA SER A 239 -17.00 17.28 22.24
C SER A 239 -16.59 15.81 22.22
N ALA A 240 -17.16 14.99 21.33
CA ALA A 240 -16.80 13.58 21.20
C ALA A 240 -15.44 13.44 20.50
N THR A 241 -14.35 13.36 21.28
CA THR A 241 -13.01 13.04 20.74
C THR A 241 -13.03 11.61 20.19
N LEU A 242 -12.96 11.49 18.86
CA LEU A 242 -12.91 10.20 18.18
C LEU A 242 -11.48 9.76 17.90
N PRO A 243 -11.19 8.46 18.03
CA PRO A 243 -9.91 7.89 17.62
C PRO A 243 -9.81 7.97 16.09
N ALA A 244 -8.89 8.80 15.59
CA ALA A 244 -8.65 8.99 14.15
C ALA A 244 -7.78 7.88 13.55
N GLY A 245 -6.97 7.20 14.38
CA GLY A 245 -6.04 6.16 13.93
C GLY A 245 -6.69 5.05 13.11
N PRO A 246 -7.79 4.41 13.57
CA PRO A 246 -8.43 3.30 12.86
C PRO A 246 -8.90 3.67 11.45
N THR A 247 -9.51 4.84 11.27
CA THR A 247 -10.03 5.30 9.96
C THR A 247 -8.90 5.68 9.02
N LEU A 248 -7.83 6.28 9.55
CA LEU A 248 -6.65 6.60 8.77
C LEU A 248 -5.98 5.33 8.22
N ILE A 249 -5.75 4.34 9.07
CA ILE A 249 -5.13 3.07 8.67
C ILE A 249 -6.03 2.32 7.68
N ALA A 250 -7.33 2.27 7.92
CA ALA A 250 -8.27 1.62 7.00
C ALA A 250 -8.26 2.29 5.61
N GLY A 251 -8.27 3.62 5.55
CA GLY A 251 -8.18 4.36 4.29
C GLY A 251 -6.87 4.13 3.55
N THR A 252 -5.74 4.07 4.27
CA THR A 252 -4.44 3.75 3.66
C THR A 252 -4.39 2.33 3.11
N VAL A 253 -4.88 1.33 3.84
CA VAL A 253 -4.89 -0.06 3.34
C VAL A 253 -5.80 -0.21 2.12
N LEU A 254 -6.96 0.46 2.13
CA LEU A 254 -7.85 0.51 0.96
C LEU A 254 -7.16 1.15 -0.24
N ALA A 255 -6.47 2.27 -0.04
CA ALA A 255 -5.72 2.92 -1.12
C ALA A 255 -4.60 2.03 -1.66
N ILE A 256 -3.84 1.34 -0.81
CA ILE A 256 -2.81 0.38 -1.25
C ILE A 256 -3.42 -0.78 -2.05
N ALA A 257 -4.62 -1.23 -1.67
CA ALA A 257 -5.31 -2.32 -2.35
C ALA A 257 -5.90 -1.92 -3.71
N TYR A 258 -6.34 -0.67 -3.87
CA TYR A 258 -7.08 -0.21 -5.06
C TYR A 258 -6.40 0.90 -5.88
N GLY A 259 -5.27 1.43 -5.41
CA GLY A 259 -4.62 2.64 -5.92
C GLY A 259 -4.10 2.58 -7.36
N ASN A 260 -3.87 1.37 -7.87
CA ASN A 260 -3.35 1.13 -9.23
C ASN A 260 -4.34 1.45 -10.38
N GLY A 261 -5.38 2.25 -10.14
CA GLY A 261 -6.43 2.58 -11.10
C GLY A 261 -6.37 3.99 -11.70
N PHE A 262 -5.46 4.86 -11.25
CA PHE A 262 -5.37 6.23 -11.78
C PHE A 262 -4.15 6.41 -12.70
N PRO A 263 -4.36 6.60 -14.02
CA PRO A 263 -3.30 6.98 -14.92
C PRO A 263 -2.89 8.44 -14.68
N TRP A 264 -1.61 8.67 -14.36
CA TRP A 264 -0.91 9.94 -14.57
C TRP A 264 0.48 9.63 -15.12
#